data_AF-A0A845Z3Y1-F1
#
_entry.id   AF-A0A845Z3Y1-F1
#
_cell.length_a   1.000
_cell.length_b   1.000
_cell.length_c   1.000
_cell.angle_alpha   90.00
_cell.angle_beta   90.00
_cell.angle_gamma   90.00
#
_symmetry.space_group_name_H-M   'P 1'
#
loop_
_entity.id
_entity.type
_entity.pdbx_description
1 polymer ?
#
loop_
_entity_poly.entity_id
_entity_poly.type
_entity_poly.pdbx_seq_one_letter_code
_entity_poly.pdbx_strand_id
1 'polypeptide(L)'
;MSIKTLTPRFYGGETDLEAIAQLLNSSELAHQFHEWPSPAEMLMQLEAPSVDKQRDICLWEDSNSQVMAIAGLMIPEIGADITGILWFRVDPQTKGNNLEAQILEWGEKRMGVINSLT
;
A
#
# COMPACT_ATOMS: atom_id res chain seq x y z
N MET A 1 -13.36 -10.85 20.59
CA MET A 1 -12.33 -10.63 19.55
C MET A 1 -11.58 -9.37 19.95
N SER A 2 -10.27 -9.48 20.17
CA SER A 2 -9.45 -8.30 20.50
C SER A 2 -9.22 -7.48 19.24
N ILE A 3 -9.47 -6.18 19.30
CA ILE A 3 -9.15 -5.24 18.22
C ILE A 3 -7.62 -5.24 18.07
N LYS A 4 -7.10 -5.66 16.92
CA LYS A 4 -5.67 -5.52 16.62
C LYS A 4 -5.42 -4.05 16.31
N THR A 5 -4.58 -3.40 17.10
CA THR A 5 -4.14 -2.03 16.79
C THR A 5 -3.19 -2.12 15.60
N LEU A 6 -3.49 -1.36 14.56
CA LEU A 6 -2.66 -1.25 13.37
C LEU A 6 -1.98 0.11 13.37
N THR A 7 -0.68 0.12 13.12
CA THR A 7 0.11 1.36 13.10
C THR A 7 0.57 1.64 11.68
N PRO A 8 0.13 2.75 11.06
CA PRO A 8 0.65 3.17 9.77
C PRO A 8 2.09 3.67 9.91
N ARG A 9 2.95 3.33 8.96
CA ARG A 9 4.32 3.85 8.85
C ARG A 9 4.77 3.96 7.40
N PHE A 10 5.75 4.82 7.16
CA PHE A 10 6.39 4.93 5.85
C PHE A 10 7.18 3.66 5.53
N TYR A 11 7.32 3.41 4.23
CA TYR A 11 8.20 2.38 3.70
C TYR A 11 9.67 2.69 4.02
N GLY A 12 10.34 1.71 4.63
CA GLY A 12 11.72 1.77 5.08
C GLY A 12 12.74 1.40 4.00
N GLY A 13 12.31 1.18 2.75
CA GLY A 13 13.18 0.74 1.68
C GLY A 13 13.41 -0.77 1.70
N GLU A 14 14.60 -1.21 1.32
CA GLU A 14 14.91 -2.62 1.08
C GLU A 14 14.64 -3.54 2.29
N THR A 15 14.68 -3.00 3.51
CA THR A 15 14.39 -3.76 4.73
C THR A 15 12.97 -4.29 4.81
N ASP A 16 12.03 -3.68 4.08
CA ASP A 16 10.62 -4.07 4.07
C ASP A 16 10.27 -5.03 2.94
N LEU A 17 11.17 -5.25 1.97
CA LEU A 17 10.86 -6.04 0.76
C LEU A 17 10.43 -7.47 1.08
N GLU A 18 11.08 -8.10 2.07
CA GLU A 18 10.72 -9.47 2.48
C GLU A 18 9.32 -9.52 3.09
N ALA A 19 8.99 -8.60 4.00
CA ALA A 19 7.68 -8.54 4.64
C ALA A 19 6.56 -8.21 3.64
N ILE A 20 6.83 -7.30 2.69
CA ILE A 20 5.91 -6.99 1.60
C ILE A 20 5.71 -8.21 0.71
N ALA A 21 6.77 -8.90 0.31
CA ALA A 21 6.66 -10.11 -0.51
C ALA A 21 5.81 -11.19 0.20
N GLN A 22 5.99 -11.38 1.51
CA GLN A 22 5.17 -12.30 2.29
C GLN A 22 3.68 -11.91 2.25
N LEU A 23 3.35 -10.64 2.51
CA LEU A 23 1.99 -10.12 2.42
C LEU A 23 1.38 -10.37 1.03
N LEU A 24 2.10 -9.98 -0.03
CA LEU A 24 1.62 -10.10 -1.41
C LEU A 24 1.34 -11.55 -1.79
N ASN A 25 2.22 -12.48 -1.41
CA ASN A 25 2.02 -13.91 -1.64
C ASN A 25 0.82 -14.46 -0.85
N SER A 26 0.66 -14.06 0.41
CA SER A 26 -0.49 -14.46 1.23
C SER A 26 -1.82 -13.94 0.67
N SER A 27 -1.85 -12.71 0.17
CA SER A 27 -3.02 -12.14 -0.50
C SER A 27 -3.31 -12.84 -1.84
N GLU A 28 -2.30 -13.12 -2.66
CA GLU A 28 -2.43 -13.81 -3.95
C GLU A 28 -3.04 -15.21 -3.77
N LEU A 29 -2.55 -15.99 -2.81
CA LEU A 29 -3.09 -17.33 -2.52
C LEU A 29 -4.57 -17.30 -2.09
N ALA A 30 -5.03 -16.20 -1.51
CA ALA A 30 -6.41 -16.05 -1.08
C ALA A 30 -7.36 -15.55 -2.18
N HIS A 31 -6.84 -14.95 -3.26
CA HIS A 31 -7.65 -14.38 -4.34
C HIS A 31 -7.49 -15.18 -5.64
N GLN A 32 -8.58 -15.68 -6.18
CA GLN A 32 -8.60 -16.46 -7.44
C GLN A 32 -8.62 -15.58 -8.71
N PHE A 33 -8.50 -14.26 -8.58
CA PHE A 33 -8.59 -13.32 -9.69
C PHE A 33 -7.18 -12.95 -10.20
N HIS A 34 -6.76 -13.57 -11.30
CA HIS A 34 -5.49 -13.31 -12.00
C HIS A 34 -5.40 -11.93 -12.70
N GLU A 35 -6.32 -11.01 -12.42
CA GLU A 35 -6.31 -9.66 -13.01
C GLU A 35 -5.37 -8.69 -12.26
N TRP A 36 -4.83 -9.13 -11.12
CA TRP A 36 -3.98 -8.33 -10.26
C TRP A 36 -2.51 -8.58 -10.63
N PRO A 37 -1.64 -7.54 -10.61
CA PRO A 37 -0.21 -7.76 -10.81
C PRO A 37 0.32 -8.76 -9.78
N SER A 38 1.16 -9.67 -10.25
CA SER A 38 1.84 -10.64 -9.40
C SER A 38 2.69 -9.93 -8.33
N PRO A 39 3.03 -10.61 -7.22
CA PRO A 39 3.91 -10.05 -6.20
C PRO A 39 5.22 -9.47 -6.76
N ALA A 40 5.82 -10.13 -7.75
CA ALA A 40 7.05 -9.66 -8.40
C ALA A 40 6.81 -8.37 -9.19
N GLU A 41 5.73 -8.30 -9.96
CA GLU A 41 5.38 -7.10 -10.73
C GLU A 41 5.07 -5.91 -9.81
N MET A 42 4.39 -6.14 -8.67
CA MET A 42 4.17 -5.08 -7.69
C MET A 42 5.47 -4.57 -7.08
N LEU A 43 6.38 -5.46 -6.67
CA LEU A 43 7.68 -5.05 -6.14
C LEU A 43 8.48 -4.24 -7.17
N MET A 44 8.43 -4.61 -8.45
CA MET A 44 9.05 -3.83 -9.52
C MET A 44 8.45 -2.43 -9.66
N GLN A 45 7.15 -2.27 -9.43
CA GLN A 45 6.49 -0.95 -9.47
C GLN A 45 6.94 -0.04 -8.32
N LEU A 46 7.27 -0.58 -7.15
CA LEU A 46 7.84 0.22 -6.04
C LEU A 46 9.21 0.81 -6.39
N GLU A 47 9.92 0.17 -7.30
CA GLU A 47 11.24 0.57 -7.78
C GLU A 47 11.19 1.55 -8.96
N ALA A 48 9.99 1.91 -9.45
CA ALA A 48 9.85 2.86 -10.53
C ALA A 48 10.40 4.25 -10.13
N PRO A 49 11.22 4.91 -10.97
CA PRO A 49 11.83 6.21 -10.64
C PRO A 49 10.82 7.34 -10.36
N SER A 50 9.58 7.19 -10.83
CA SER A 50 8.50 8.15 -10.62
C SER A 50 7.85 8.05 -9.24
N VAL A 51 8.15 7.02 -8.45
CA VAL A 51 7.57 6.80 -7.12
C VAL A 51 8.43 7.45 -6.05
N ASP A 52 7.90 8.45 -5.32
CA ASP A 52 8.54 8.94 -4.10
C ASP A 52 8.33 7.91 -2.98
N LYS A 53 9.21 6.91 -2.91
CA LYS A 53 9.09 5.77 -1.99
C LYS A 53 8.92 6.17 -0.52
N GLN A 54 9.39 7.36 -0.13
CA GLN A 54 9.30 7.84 1.25
C GLN A 54 7.94 8.45 1.58
N ARG A 55 7.14 8.80 0.57
CA ARG A 55 5.88 9.55 0.75
C ARG A 55 4.68 8.91 0.09
N ASP A 56 4.90 8.12 -0.95
CA ASP A 56 3.87 7.55 -1.80
C ASP A 56 3.63 6.06 -1.50
N ILE A 57 4.31 5.51 -0.49
CA ILE A 57 4.12 4.14 -0.01
C ILE A 57 3.93 4.17 1.51
N CYS A 58 2.89 3.48 1.98
CA CYS A 58 2.57 3.32 3.39
C CYS A 58 2.33 1.85 3.73
N LEU A 59 2.81 1.42 4.89
CA LEU A 59 2.62 0.10 5.46
C LEU A 59 1.81 0.21 6.74
N TRP A 60 0.99 -0.80 7.03
CA TRP A 60 0.33 -0.94 8.33
C TRP A 60 0.83 -2.20 9.01
N GLU A 61 1.29 -2.05 10.25
CA GLU A 61 1.79 -3.17 11.05
C GLU A 61 0.90 -3.47 12.25
N ASP A 62 0.83 -4.74 12.63
CA ASP A 62 0.24 -5.14 13.91
C ASP A 62 1.23 -4.99 15.09
N SER A 63 0.77 -5.30 16.30
CA SER A 63 1.57 -5.21 17.52
C SER A 63 2.81 -6.12 17.56
N ASN A 64 2.93 -7.07 16.62
CA ASN A 64 4.07 -7.97 16.49
C ASN A 64 5.02 -7.53 15.37
N SER A 65 4.87 -6.31 14.85
CA SER A 65 5.63 -5.79 13.70
C SER A 65 5.41 -6.62 12.42
N GLN A 66 4.26 -7.28 12.30
CA GLN A 66 3.89 -7.96 11.06
C GLN A 66 3.18 -6.97 10.13
N VAL A 67 3.62 -6.87 8.88
CA VAL A 67 2.98 -6.03 7.86
C VAL A 67 1.65 -6.65 7.44
N MET A 68 0.55 -5.94 7.70
CA MET A 68 -0.83 -6.35 7.45
C MET A 68 -1.43 -5.69 6.20
N ALA A 69 -0.88 -4.56 5.77
CA ALA A 69 -1.23 -3.95 4.49
C ALA A 69 -0.09 -3.12 3.93
N ILE A 70 -0.14 -2.95 2.61
CA ILE A 70 0.63 -1.98 1.85
C ILE A 70 -0.35 -1.16 1.00
N ALA A 71 -0.14 0.14 0.95
CA ALA A 71 -0.78 1.04 0.00
C ALA A 71 0.26 1.87 -0.73
N GLY A 72 -0.04 2.23 -1.97
CA GLY A 72 0.77 3.17 -2.72
C GLY A 72 -0.03 4.05 -3.66
N LEU A 73 0.58 5.16 -4.05
CA LEU A 73 0.03 6.08 -5.04
C LEU A 73 0.80 5.97 -6.34
N MET A 74 0.06 5.81 -7.43
CA MET A 74 0.57 6.00 -8.79
C MET A 74 0.13 7.37 -9.27
N ILE A 75 1.07 8.29 -9.41
CA ILE A 75 0.82 9.66 -9.84
C ILE A 75 1.26 9.75 -11.31
N PRO A 76 0.32 9.89 -12.26
CA PRO A 76 0.67 10.02 -13.67
C PRO A 76 1.33 11.38 -13.94
N GLU A 77 1.98 11.49 -15.11
CA GLU A 77 2.59 12.73 -15.55
C GLU A 77 1.55 13.86 -15.73
N ILE A 78 2.02 15.10 -15.64
CA ILE A 78 1.19 16.30 -15.76
C ILE A 78 0.42 16.29 -17.10
N GLY A 79 -0.90 16.44 -17.02
CA GLY A 79 -1.81 16.46 -18.18
C GLY A 79 -2.71 15.24 -18.32
N ALA A 80 -2.60 14.24 -17.44
CA ALA A 80 -3.59 13.17 -17.33
C ALA A 80 -4.90 13.69 -16.68
N ASP A 81 -6.04 13.16 -17.11
CA ASP A 81 -7.36 13.47 -16.54
C ASP A 81 -7.54 12.92 -15.10
N ILE A 82 -6.58 12.12 -14.62
CA ILE A 82 -6.57 11.52 -13.28
C ILE A 82 -5.41 12.08 -12.46
N THR A 83 -5.71 12.60 -11.27
CA THR A 83 -4.72 13.11 -10.32
C THR A 83 -3.78 12.02 -9.79
N GLY A 84 -4.29 10.79 -9.67
CA GLY A 84 -3.53 9.66 -9.15
C GLY A 84 -4.42 8.45 -8.93
N ILE A 85 -3.80 7.29 -8.79
CA ILE A 85 -4.44 6.02 -8.48
C ILE A 85 -3.92 5.54 -7.14
N LEU A 86 -4.83 5.31 -6.19
CA LEU A 86 -4.53 4.59 -4.97
C LEU A 86 -4.66 3.09 -5.25
N TRP A 87 -3.62 2.33 -4.95
CA TRP A 87 -3.66 0.87 -4.95
C TRP A 87 -3.25 0.35 -3.57
N PHE A 88 -3.77 -0.80 -3.17
CA PHE A 88 -3.40 -1.43 -1.90
C PHE A 88 -3.57 -2.94 -1.91
N ARG A 89 -2.98 -3.59 -0.91
CA ARG A 89 -3.12 -5.01 -0.58
C ARG A 89 -3.29 -5.13 0.93
N VAL A 90 -4.23 -5.98 1.32
CA VAL A 90 -4.54 -6.28 2.73
C VAL A 90 -4.36 -7.76 2.95
N ASP A 91 -3.80 -8.12 4.11
CA ASP A 91 -3.73 -9.49 4.56
C ASP A 91 -5.16 -10.05 4.70
N PRO A 92 -5.49 -11.17 4.05
CA PRO A 92 -6.86 -11.70 3.99
C PRO A 92 -7.40 -12.16 5.36
N GLN A 93 -6.54 -12.38 6.35
CA GLN A 93 -6.92 -12.73 7.72
C GLN A 93 -7.20 -11.48 8.56
N THR A 94 -6.86 -10.29 8.08
CA THR A 94 -7.15 -9.03 8.76
C THR A 94 -8.63 -8.67 8.56
N LYS A 95 -9.46 -9.04 9.54
CA LYS A 95 -10.88 -8.68 9.57
C LYS A 95 -11.18 -7.64 10.66
N GLY A 96 -12.00 -6.64 10.33
CA GLY A 96 -12.70 -5.84 11.33
C GLY A 96 -11.90 -4.73 12.03
N ASN A 97 -10.81 -4.24 11.44
CA ASN A 97 -9.96 -3.19 12.05
C ASN A 97 -10.07 -1.82 11.35
N ASN A 98 -11.10 -1.61 10.53
CA ASN A 98 -11.27 -0.37 9.73
C ASN A 98 -10.04 -0.03 8.88
N LEU A 99 -9.26 -1.05 8.47
CA LEU A 99 -7.96 -0.88 7.83
C LEU A 99 -8.12 -0.25 6.44
N GLU A 100 -9.11 -0.69 5.68
CA GLU A 100 -9.43 -0.15 4.38
C GLU A 100 -9.80 1.34 4.48
N ALA A 101 -10.54 1.74 5.51
CA ALA A 101 -10.84 3.16 5.73
C ALA A 101 -9.58 3.96 6.11
N GLN A 102 -8.70 3.41 6.94
CA GLN A 102 -7.41 4.06 7.25
C GLN A 102 -6.55 4.23 5.98
N ILE A 103 -6.56 3.24 5.08
CA ILE A 103 -5.86 3.30 3.79
C ILE A 103 -6.44 4.40 2.90
N LEU A 104 -7.78 4.50 2.82
CA LEU A 104 -8.46 5.55 2.06
C LEU A 104 -8.16 6.94 2.62
N GLU A 105 -8.26 7.13 3.94
CA GLU A 105 -7.95 8.41 4.60
C GLU A 105 -6.49 8.83 4.37
N TRP A 106 -5.55 7.88 4.42
CA TRP A 106 -4.15 8.15 4.09
C TRP A 106 -3.98 8.59 2.63
N GLY A 107 -4.61 7.86 1.71
CA GLY A 107 -4.52 8.15 0.26
C GLY A 107 -5.09 9.52 -0.08
N GLU A 108 -6.29 9.84 0.44
CA GLU A 108 -6.93 11.15 0.27
C GLU A 108 -6.04 12.29 0.79
N LYS A 109 -5.49 12.14 2.00
CA LYS A 109 -4.61 13.15 2.59
C LYS A 109 -3.36 13.37 1.75
N ARG A 110 -2.74 12.29 1.26
CA ARG A 110 -1.52 12.40 0.43
C ARG A 110 -1.82 13.02 -0.95
N MET A 111 -2.91 12.62 -1.60
CA MET A 111 -3.35 13.21 -2.87
C MET A 111 -3.69 14.70 -2.73
N GLY A 112 -4.30 15.11 -1.60
CA GLY A 112 -4.56 16.52 -1.31
C GLY A 112 -3.29 17.37 -1.22
N VAL A 113 -2.20 16.82 -0.66
CA VAL A 113 -0.89 17.50 -0.63
C VAL A 113 -0.32 17.64 -2.04
N ILE A 114 -0.44 16.62 -2.89
CA ILE A 114 0.07 16.65 -4.27
C ILE A 114 -0.64 17.74 -5.08
N ASN A 115 -1.98 17.81 -4.98
CA ASN A 115 -2.78 18.84 -5.65
C ASN A 115 -2.47 20.29 -5.22
N SER A 116 -1.90 20.48 -4.02
CA SER A 116 -1.53 21.82 -3.53
C SER A 116 -0.17 22.31 -4.02
N LEU A 117 0.61 21.44 -4.67
CA LEU A 117 1.97 21.72 -5.17
C LEU A 117 2.01 21.89 -6.71
N THR A 118 0.90 21.65 -7.39
CA THR A 118 0.69 21.80 -8.84
C THR A 118 -0.14 23.05 -9.12
#